data_AF-A0A7J2H6C0-F1
#
_entry.id   AF-A0A7J2H6C0-F1
#
_cell.length_a   1.000
_cell.length_b   1.000
_cell.length_c   1.000
_cell.angle_alpha   90.00
_cell.angle_beta   90.00
_cell.angle_gamma   90.00
#
_symmetry.space_group_name_H-M   'P 1'
#
loop_
_entity.id
_entity.type
_entity.pdbx_description
1 polymer ?
#
loop_
_entity_poly.entity_id
_entity_poly.type
_entity_poly.pdbx_seq_one_letter_code
_entity_poly.pdbx_strand_id
1 'polypeptide(L)' 'AVEGVTIQYRRVECNNKRCVYYVYCVANPFREGERVRVVKVVERIPCPKSLPLVLVELLPTPYSADF' A
#
# COMPACT_ATOMS: atom_id res chain seq x y z
N ALA A 1 -4.55 1.55 8.24
CA ALA A 1 -3.49 0.52 8.34
C ALA A 1 -2.90 0.56 9.74
N VAL A 2 -2.27 -0.53 10.18
CA VAL A 2 -1.64 -0.65 11.50
C VAL A 2 -0.21 -1.09 11.28
N GLU A 3 0.75 -0.47 11.96
CA GLU A 3 2.17 -0.87 11.87
C GLU A 3 2.38 -2.30 12.38
N GLY A 4 3.31 -3.01 11.77
CA GLY A 4 3.65 -4.39 12.11
C GLY A 4 2.71 -5.45 11.52
N VAL A 5 1.52 -5.09 11.04
CA VAL A 5 0.57 -6.06 10.48
C VAL A 5 1.03 -6.59 9.14
N THR A 6 0.82 -7.89 8.90
CA THR A 6 0.99 -8.51 7.58
C THR A 6 -0.37 -8.65 6.92
N ILE A 7 -0.49 -8.16 5.69
CA ILE A 7 -1.70 -8.24 4.88
C ILE A 7 -1.39 -8.92 3.54
N GLN A 8 -2.43 -9.42 2.88
CA GLN A 8 -2.35 -9.72 1.45
C GLN A 8 -2.57 -8.42 0.69
N TYR A 9 -1.63 -8.08 -0.18
CA TYR A 9 -1.72 -6.94 -1.07
C TYR A 9 -2.90 -7.12 -2.01
N ARG A 10 -3.74 -6.09 -2.08
CA ARG A 10 -4.83 -5.99 -3.03
C ARG A 10 -4.71 -4.68 -3.78
N ARG A 11 -4.66 -4.74 -5.10
CA ARG A 11 -4.62 -3.55 -5.94
C ARG A 11 -5.94 -2.81 -5.80
N VAL A 12 -5.84 -1.51 -5.52
CA VAL A 12 -7.00 -0.61 -5.58
C VAL A 12 -7.18 -0.16 -7.03
N GLU A 13 -8.32 -0.50 -7.63
CA GLU A 13 -8.68 0.00 -8.95
C GLU A 13 -9.22 1.44 -8.88
N CYS A 14 -8.43 2.40 -9.38
CA CYS A 14 -8.84 3.80 -9.49
C CYS A 14 -8.50 4.32 -10.89
N ASN A 15 -9.51 4.85 -11.59
CA ASN A 15 -9.38 5.42 -12.93
C ASN A 15 -9.16 6.94 -12.94
N ASN A 16 -9.07 7.59 -11.77
CA ASN A 16 -8.85 9.03 -11.69
C ASN A 16 -7.38 9.39 -11.90
N LYS A 17 -6.97 9.56 -13.16
CA LYS A 17 -5.61 9.95 -13.55
C LYS A 17 -5.19 11.35 -13.07
N ARG A 18 -6.14 12.19 -12.63
CA ARG A 18 -5.86 13.53 -12.07
C ARG A 18 -5.61 13.50 -10.55
N CYS A 19 -5.70 12.34 -9.92
CA CYS A 19 -5.38 12.21 -8.50
C CYS A 19 -3.88 12.39 -8.26
N VAL A 20 -3.50 13.27 -7.32
CA VAL A 20 -2.09 13.50 -6.97
C VAL A 20 -1.40 12.24 -6.43
N TYR A 21 -2.17 11.29 -5.91
CA TYR A 21 -1.69 10.00 -5.41
C TYR A 21 -1.78 8.87 -6.45
N TYR A 22 -2.16 9.16 -7.70
CA TYR A 22 -2.38 8.14 -8.74
C TYR A 22 -1.18 7.23 -8.94
N VAL A 23 0.04 7.77 -8.85
CA VAL A 23 1.28 7.01 -9.00
C VAL A 23 1.38 5.85 -7.99
N TYR A 24 0.93 6.03 -6.74
CA TYR A 24 0.95 4.97 -5.73
C TYR A 24 -0.03 3.83 -6.05
N CYS A 25 -1.09 4.11 -6.82
CA CYS A 25 -2.05 3.10 -7.24
C CYS A 25 -1.55 2.28 -8.45
N VAL A 26 -0.82 2.91 -9.38
CA VAL A 26 -0.46 2.27 -10.67
C VAL A 26 1.00 1.82 -10.77
N ALA A 27 1.92 2.48 -10.07
CA ALA A 27 3.35 2.20 -10.13
C ALA A 27 3.81 1.41 -8.89
N ASN A 28 3.07 0.35 -8.55
CA ASN A 28 3.38 -0.49 -7.40
C ASN A 28 4.06 -1.80 -7.84
N PRO A 29 5.22 -2.17 -7.25
CA PRO A 29 5.92 -3.41 -7.59
C PRO A 29 5.23 -4.70 -7.09
N PHE A 30 4.28 -4.62 -6.15
CA PHE A 30 3.62 -5.79 -5.57
C PHE A 30 2.60 -6.41 -6.51
N ARG A 31 2.54 -7.75 -6.50
CA ARG A 31 1.54 -8.54 -7.24
C ARG A 31 0.28 -8.74 -6.40
N GLU A 32 -0.86 -8.87 -7.08
CA GLU A 32 -2.13 -9.22 -6.41
C GLU A 32 -1.97 -10.48 -5.55
N GLY A 33 -2.41 -10.42 -4.29
CA GLY A 33 -2.30 -11.53 -3.33
C GLY A 33 -0.95 -11.66 -2.62
N GLU A 34 0.08 -10.90 -3.00
CA GLU A 34 1.40 -10.95 -2.37
C GLU A 34 1.34 -10.52 -0.90
N ARG A 35 2.03 -11.22 0.01
CA ARG A 35 2.00 -10.87 1.43
C ARG A 35 3.00 -9.75 1.70
N VAL A 36 2.53 -8.68 2.34
CA VAL A 36 3.34 -7.51 2.68
C VAL A 36 3.15 -7.12 4.14
N ARG A 37 4.20 -6.65 4.79
CA ARG A 37 4.16 -6.09 6.15
C ARG A 37 4.14 -4.57 6.09
N VAL A 38 3.23 -3.96 6.83
CA VAL A 38 3.24 -2.51 7.05
C VAL A 38 4.36 -2.19 8.03
N VAL A 39 5.45 -1.59 7.53
CA VAL A 39 6.58 -1.22 8.40
C VAL A 39 6.39 0.15 9.04
N LYS A 40 5.68 1.05 8.35
CA LYS A 40 5.40 2.40 8.84
C LYS A 40 4.10 2.96 8.26
N VAL A 41 3.32 3.64 9.09
CA VAL A 41 2.21 4.48 8.63
C VAL A 41 2.74 5.92 8.52
N VAL A 42 2.87 6.41 7.29
CA VAL A 42 3.49 7.71 7.02
C VAL A 42 2.51 8.84 7.36
N GLU A 43 1.33 8.82 6.74
CA GLU A 43 0.31 9.85 6.93
C GLU A 43 -1.08 9.40 6.46
N ARG A 44 -2.11 10.17 6.83
CA ARG A 44 -3.44 10.08 6.23
C ARG A 44 -3.47 10.94 4.98
N ILE A 45 -3.96 10.41 3.86
CA ILE A 45 -4.01 11.13 2.59
C ILE A 45 -5.46 11.43 2.18
N PRO A 46 -5.76 12.66 1.70
CA PRO A 46 -7.08 13.00 1.18
C PRO A 46 -7.35 12.28 -0.15
N CYS A 47 -8.42 11.49 -0.19
CA CYS A 47 -8.95 10.93 -1.43
C CYS A 47 -10.08 11.83 -1.96
N PRO A 48 -10.08 12.23 -3.25
CA PRO A 48 -11.20 12.97 -3.85
C PRO A 48 -12.55 12.24 -3.81
N LYS A 49 -12.53 10.92 -3.57
CA LYS A 49 -13.72 10.08 -3.36
C LYS A 49 -14.08 9.89 -1.88
N SER A 50 -13.47 10.66 -0.98
CA SER A 50 -13.65 10.61 0.48
C SER A 50 -13.35 9.25 1.12
N LEU A 51 -12.54 8.42 0.45
CA LEU A 51 -12.08 7.16 1.03
C LEU A 51 -11.06 7.42 2.15
N PRO A 52 -11.15 6.71 3.28
CA PRO A 52 -10.17 6.82 4.35
C PRO A 52 -8.88 6.10 3.96
N LEU A 53 -7.93 6.84 3.39
CA LEU A 53 -6.65 6.30 2.92
C LEU A 53 -5.49 6.75 3.82
N VAL A 54 -4.48 5.88 3.92
CA VAL A 54 -3.20 6.16 4.56
C VAL A 54 -2.07 5.77 3.61
N LEU A 55 -1.02 6.57 3.56
CA LEU A 55 0.22 6.22 2.90
C LEU A 55 1.07 5.39 3.86
N VAL A 56 1.62 4.28 3.37
CA VAL A 56 2.39 3.32 4.17
C VAL A 56 3.65 2.91 3.43
N GLU A 57 4.69 2.60 4.21
CA GLU A 57 5.84 1.86 3.71
C GLU A 57 5.56 0.36 3.91
N LEU A 58 5.81 -0.42 2.85
CA LEU A 58 5.53 -1.86 2.82
C LEU A 58 6.83 -2.63 2.59
N LEU A 59 6.95 -3.76 3.27
CA LEU A 59 8.01 -4.74 3.04
C LEU A 59 7.37 -6.04 2.51
N PRO A 60 7.79 -6.57 1.34
CA PRO A 60 7.33 -7.88 0.89
C PRO A 60 7.76 -8.97 1.88
N THR A 61 6.90 -9.98 2.03
CA THR A 61 7.18 -11.20 2.79
C THR A 61 7.14 -12.37 1.81
N PRO A 62 8.23 -13.16 1.67
CA PRO A 62 9.01 -13.70 2.78
C PRO A 62 10.53 -13.49 2.62
N TYR A 63 11.16 -12.65 3.43
CA TYR A 63 12.54 -12.92 3.80
C TYR A 63 12.50 -13.62 5.16
N SER A 64 12.59 -14.96 5.16
CA SER A 64 13.37 -15.59 6.22
C SER A 64 14.74 -14.94 6.11
N ALA A 65 15.01 -13.99 6.99
CA ALA A 65 16.36 -13.54 7.21
C ALA A 65 17.05 -14.69 7.96
N ASP A 66 17.34 -15.78 7.26
CA ASP A 66 18.32 -16.76 7.68
C ASP A 66 19.69 -16.10 7.41
N PHE A 67 20.14 -15.31 8.38
CA PHE A 67 21.53 -14.88 8.54
C PHE A 67 22.10 -15.53 9.79
#